data_AF-A0ABD3TED6-F1
#
_entry.id   AF-A0ABD3TED6-F1
#
_cell.length_a   1.000
_cell.length_b   1.000
_cell.length_c   1.000
_cell.angle_alpha   90.00
_cell.angle_beta   90.00
_cell.angle_gamma   90.00
#
_symmetry.space_group_name_H-M   'P 1'
#
loop_
_entity.id
_entity.type
_entity.pdbx_description
1 polymer ?
#
loop_
_entity_poly.entity_id
_entity_poly.type
_entity_poly.pdbx_seq_one_letter_code
_entity_poly.pdbx_strand_id
1 'polypeptide(L)'
;MSAYDNVVSGKLKLKGKALDVKAGGMKKKKKKQKKQHELISEAIESGSEELKADLNKEEEGVDAIKQIDDGRSASWDDNLTPAERRYMEQRERIYSHKLAKTSDKSHRDRIEDFNQYLANMSEHYDIPKVGPG
;
A
#
# COMPACT_ATOMS: atom_id res chain seq x y z
N MET A 1 -28.94 12.78 -33.95
CA MET A 1 -27.89 11.76 -34.19
C MET A 1 -27.58 11.11 -32.84
N SER A 2 -27.53 9.77 -32.77
CA SER A 2 -27.37 9.04 -31.50
C SER A 2 -25.92 9.08 -31.03
N ALA A 3 -25.69 9.14 -29.72
CA ALA A 3 -24.37 9.29 -29.11
C ALA A 3 -23.43 8.07 -29.30
N TYR A 4 -23.93 6.97 -29.88
CA TYR A 4 -23.23 5.70 -29.98
C TYR A 4 -22.92 5.23 -31.41
N ASP A 5 -23.21 6.05 -32.43
CA ASP A 5 -22.96 5.67 -33.83
C ASP A 5 -21.45 5.51 -34.17
N ASN A 6 -20.55 6.04 -33.34
CA ASN A 6 -19.10 5.99 -33.56
C ASN A 6 -18.39 4.86 -32.79
N VAL A 7 -19.11 4.00 -32.08
CA VAL A 7 -18.49 2.95 -31.25
C VAL A 7 -18.16 1.73 -32.12
N VAL A 8 -16.87 1.47 -32.31
CA VAL A 8 -16.39 0.30 -33.05
C VAL A 8 -16.51 -0.94 -32.17
N SER A 9 -17.60 -1.70 -32.36
CA SER A 9 -17.81 -2.99 -31.70
C SER A 9 -17.00 -4.08 -32.41
N GLY A 10 -15.84 -4.44 -31.88
CA GLY A 10 -15.03 -5.52 -32.43
C GLY A 10 -13.65 -5.67 -31.77
N LYS A 11 -12.98 -6.79 -32.02
CA LYS A 11 -11.60 -6.99 -31.58
C LYS A 11 -10.68 -5.96 -32.24
N LEU A 12 -9.94 -5.19 -31.44
CA LEU A 12 -8.98 -4.21 -31.93
C LEU A 12 -7.85 -4.92 -32.66
N LYS A 13 -7.73 -4.66 -33.97
CA LYS A 13 -6.62 -5.14 -34.81
C LYS A 13 -5.70 -3.96 -35.07
N LEU A 14 -4.46 -4.03 -34.58
CA LEU A 14 -3.45 -3.02 -34.86
C LEU A 14 -2.69 -3.38 -36.14
N LYS A 15 -2.37 -2.38 -36.96
CA LYS A 15 -1.55 -2.56 -38.17
C LYS A 15 -0.09 -2.82 -37.74
N GLY A 16 0.30 -4.07 -37.66
CA GLY A 16 1.59 -4.53 -37.14
C GLY A 16 1.53 -5.98 -36.65
N LYS A 17 2.54 -6.43 -35.88
CA LYS A 17 2.53 -7.75 -35.22
C LYS A 17 1.22 -7.93 -34.42
N ALA A 18 0.56 -9.07 -34.58
CA ALA A 18 -0.68 -9.37 -33.89
C ALA A 18 -0.47 -9.32 -32.37
N LEU A 19 -1.37 -8.63 -31.65
CA LEU A 19 -1.48 -8.77 -30.20
C LEU A 19 -1.86 -10.22 -29.92
N ASP A 20 -0.97 -10.95 -29.25
CA ASP A 20 -1.18 -12.35 -28.87
C ASP A 20 -2.13 -12.39 -27.66
N VAL A 21 -3.38 -11.96 -27.88
CA VAL A 21 -4.42 -12.02 -26.86
C VAL A 21 -4.89 -13.46 -26.82
N LYS A 22 -4.20 -14.26 -26.01
CA LYS A 22 -4.49 -15.66 -25.75
C LYS A 22 -5.98 -15.80 -25.45
N ALA A 23 -6.72 -16.43 -26.36
CA ALA A 23 -8.13 -16.74 -26.20
C ALA A 23 -8.27 -17.82 -25.12
N GLY A 24 -8.23 -17.41 -23.85
CA GLY A 24 -8.26 -18.33 -22.72
C GLY A 24 -8.73 -17.62 -21.48
N GLY A 25 -9.98 -17.86 -21.09
CA GLY A 25 -10.55 -17.35 -19.85
C GLY A 25 -9.65 -17.66 -18.65
N MET A 26 -9.32 -16.63 -17.87
CA MET A 26 -8.57 -16.76 -16.63
C MET A 26 -9.31 -17.67 -15.64
N LYS A 27 -8.76 -18.86 -15.37
CA LYS A 27 -9.24 -19.73 -14.28
C LYS A 27 -8.90 -19.10 -12.94
N LYS A 28 -9.92 -18.67 -12.18
CA LYS A 28 -9.77 -18.17 -10.80
C LYS A 28 -9.29 -19.28 -9.87
N LYS A 29 -8.10 -19.15 -9.28
CA LYS A 29 -7.62 -20.02 -8.18
C LYS A 29 -8.38 -19.68 -6.89
N LYS A 30 -8.96 -20.69 -6.22
CA LYS A 30 -9.57 -20.55 -4.89
C LYS A 30 -8.49 -20.41 -3.81
N LYS A 31 -8.62 -19.41 -2.93
CA LYS A 31 -7.69 -19.08 -1.83
C LYS A 31 -7.94 -20.01 -0.64
N LYS A 32 -6.93 -20.77 -0.19
CA LYS A 32 -6.93 -21.48 1.11
C LYS A 32 -6.32 -20.53 2.17
N GLN A 33 -7.16 -19.97 3.02
CA GLN A 33 -6.76 -19.20 4.21
C GLN A 33 -6.79 -20.14 5.43
N LYS A 34 -5.64 -20.72 5.84
CA LYS A 34 -5.51 -21.28 7.20
C LYS A 34 -4.08 -21.56 7.71
N LYS A 35 -3.01 -21.14 7.04
CA LYS A 35 -1.61 -21.46 7.46
C LYS A 35 -0.73 -20.25 7.79
N GLN A 36 -1.30 -19.04 7.82
CA GLN A 36 -0.51 -17.82 8.03
C GLN A 36 -0.33 -17.45 9.52
N HIS A 37 -1.10 -18.06 10.43
CA HIS A 37 -1.04 -17.69 11.85
C HIS A 37 0.09 -18.38 12.61
N GLU A 38 0.46 -19.61 12.23
CA GLU A 38 1.52 -20.38 12.92
C GLU A 38 2.95 -19.89 12.57
N LEU A 39 3.16 -19.37 11.36
CA LEU A 39 4.47 -18.87 10.93
C LEU A 39 4.85 -17.52 11.56
N ILE A 40 3.87 -16.76 12.04
CA ILE A 40 4.10 -15.44 12.64
C ILE A 40 4.49 -15.57 14.12
N SER A 41 3.94 -16.57 14.83
CA SER A 41 4.27 -16.78 16.25
C SER A 41 5.71 -17.23 16.46
N GLU A 42 6.26 -18.08 15.58
CA GLU A 42 7.60 -18.64 15.72
C GLU A 42 8.71 -17.60 15.40
N ALA A 43 8.42 -16.62 14.54
CA ALA A 43 9.38 -15.56 14.18
C ALA A 43 9.58 -14.51 15.28
N ILE A 44 8.64 -14.36 16.22
CA ILE A 44 8.70 -13.34 17.27
C ILE A 44 9.59 -13.79 18.43
N GLU A 45 9.65 -15.09 18.73
CA GLU A 45 10.47 -15.62 19.84
C GLU A 45 11.96 -15.74 19.48
N SER A 46 12.30 -15.97 18.21
CA SER A 46 13.71 -16.08 17.77
C SER A 46 14.41 -14.73 17.50
N GLY A 47 13.64 -13.65 17.30
CA GLY A 47 14.18 -12.37 16.82
C GLY A 47 14.80 -11.45 17.87
N SER A 48 14.68 -11.77 19.17
CA SER A 48 15.12 -10.87 20.25
C SER A 48 16.58 -11.02 20.66
N GLU A 49 17.28 -12.10 20.27
CA GLU A 49 18.68 -12.33 20.65
C GLU A 49 19.70 -11.97 19.56
N GLU A 50 19.35 -11.97 18.27
CA GLU A 50 20.30 -11.71 17.17
C GLU A 50 20.54 -10.21 16.89
N LEU A 51 19.62 -9.31 17.27
CA LEU A 51 19.73 -7.87 16.94
C LEU A 51 20.72 -7.07 17.80
N LYS A 52 21.40 -7.69 18.78
CA LYS A 52 22.37 -6.99 19.65
C LYS A 52 23.83 -7.11 19.18
N ALA A 53 24.13 -7.94 18.19
CA ALA A 53 25.52 -8.16 17.73
C ALA A 53 25.90 -7.34 16.48
N ASP A 54 24.94 -6.85 15.69
CA ASP A 54 25.20 -6.22 14.38
C ASP A 54 25.40 -4.69 14.40
N LEU A 55 25.37 -4.04 15.58
CA LEU A 55 25.54 -2.57 15.67
C LEU A 55 26.99 -2.09 15.77
N ASN A 56 27.99 -2.99 15.72
CA ASN A 56 29.41 -2.63 15.91
C ASN A 56 30.28 -2.79 14.65
N LYS A 57 29.68 -2.89 13.45
CA LYS A 57 30.44 -3.14 12.22
C LYS A 57 30.03 -2.29 11.02
N GLU A 58 29.55 -1.07 11.25
CA GLU A 58 29.21 -0.10 10.20
C GLU A 58 30.02 1.21 10.25
N GLU A 59 31.23 1.22 10.83
CA GLU A 59 32.11 2.40 10.76
C GLU A 59 33.12 2.39 9.58
N GLU A 60 33.14 1.37 8.72
CA GLU A 60 34.07 1.29 7.56
C GLU A 60 33.37 1.08 6.18
N GLY A 61 32.23 1.74 5.95
CA GLY A 61 31.46 1.56 4.69
C GLY A 61 30.86 2.82 4.06
N VAL A 62 31.26 4.02 4.48
CA VAL A 62 30.52 5.26 4.18
C VAL A 62 30.89 5.91 2.82
N ASP A 63 31.86 5.37 2.08
CA ASP A 63 32.40 6.02 0.87
C ASP A 63 31.95 5.44 -0.48
N ALA A 64 31.18 4.35 -0.52
CA ALA A 64 30.76 3.73 -1.80
C ALA A 64 29.33 4.09 -2.27
N ILE A 65 28.49 4.69 -1.42
CA ILE A 65 27.08 4.97 -1.75
C ILE A 65 26.84 6.45 -2.12
N LYS A 66 27.86 7.31 -2.03
CA LYS A 66 27.73 8.76 -2.27
C LYS A 66 27.90 9.21 -3.73
N GLN A 67 28.08 8.29 -4.70
CA GLN A 67 28.37 8.67 -6.09
C GLN A 67 27.26 8.35 -7.12
N ILE A 68 26.06 7.96 -6.68
CA ILE A 68 24.95 7.62 -7.61
C ILE A 68 23.85 8.70 -7.64
N ASP A 69 23.89 9.69 -6.76
CA ASP A 69 22.70 10.46 -6.34
C ASP A 69 22.46 11.79 -7.05
N ASP A 70 23.29 12.23 -8.00
CA ASP A 70 23.12 13.59 -8.58
C ASP A 70 22.46 13.64 -9.97
N GLY A 71 22.00 12.51 -10.53
CA GLY A 71 21.51 12.46 -11.92
C GLY A 71 20.24 11.65 -12.22
N ARG A 72 19.70 10.90 -11.26
CA ARG A 72 18.57 9.98 -11.50
C ARG A 72 17.21 10.47 -11.01
N SER A 73 17.18 11.45 -10.10
CA SER A 73 15.93 11.97 -9.54
C SER A 73 15.07 12.69 -10.61
N ALA A 74 15.68 13.61 -11.36
CA ALA A 74 15.01 14.26 -12.50
C ALA A 74 14.63 13.28 -13.63
N SER A 75 15.38 12.19 -13.77
CA SER A 75 15.13 11.18 -14.80
C SER A 75 13.83 10.40 -14.56
N TRP A 76 13.41 10.18 -13.32
CA TRP A 76 12.20 9.41 -13.05
C TRP A 76 10.92 10.18 -13.42
N ASP A 77 10.86 11.49 -13.11
CA ASP A 77 9.72 12.34 -13.43
C ASP A 77 9.54 12.58 -14.94
N ASP A 78 10.63 12.61 -15.70
CA ASP A 78 10.57 12.75 -17.16
C ASP A 78 9.98 11.52 -17.86
N ASN A 79 10.16 10.34 -17.27
CA ASN A 79 9.61 9.08 -17.79
C ASN A 79 8.13 8.84 -17.41
N LEU A 80 7.54 9.69 -16.57
CA LEU A 80 6.16 9.53 -16.12
C LEU A 80 5.15 9.99 -17.16
N THR A 81 4.08 9.22 -17.32
CA THR A 81 2.94 9.62 -18.15
C THR A 81 2.22 10.83 -17.54
N PRO A 82 1.48 11.62 -18.34
CA PRO A 82 0.71 12.76 -17.80
C PRO A 82 -0.30 12.36 -16.72
N ALA A 83 -0.84 11.14 -16.78
CA ALA A 83 -1.76 10.61 -15.76
C ALA A 83 -1.04 10.32 -14.45
N GLU A 84 0.15 9.72 -14.51
CA GLU A 84 0.96 9.42 -13.33
C GLU A 84 1.46 10.69 -12.65
N ARG A 85 1.89 11.72 -13.41
CA ARG A 85 2.28 13.02 -12.84
C ARG A 85 1.15 13.64 -12.02
N ARG A 86 -0.07 13.70 -12.60
CA ARG A 86 -1.26 14.21 -11.88
C ARG A 86 -1.57 13.40 -10.62
N TYR A 87 -1.39 12.08 -10.68
CA TYR A 87 -1.58 11.23 -9.50
C TYR A 87 -0.56 11.52 -8.40
N MET A 88 0.72 11.67 -8.75
CA MET A 88 1.77 12.00 -7.79
C MET A 88 1.53 13.36 -7.16
N GLU A 89 1.24 14.40 -7.95
CA GLU A 89 0.88 15.73 -7.44
C GLU A 89 -0.33 15.67 -6.47
N GLN A 90 -1.37 14.92 -6.83
CA GLN A 90 -2.54 14.76 -5.97
C GLN A 90 -2.19 14.01 -4.67
N ARG A 91 -1.32 12.98 -4.76
CA ARG A 91 -0.85 12.21 -3.61
C ARG A 91 -0.04 13.10 -2.67
N GLU A 92 0.85 13.93 -3.21
CA GLU A 92 1.64 14.91 -2.46
C GLU A 92 0.73 15.93 -1.77
N ARG A 93 -0.24 16.50 -2.47
CA ARG A 93 -1.23 17.42 -1.86
C ARG A 93 -1.96 16.79 -0.68
N ILE A 94 -2.46 15.56 -0.85
CA ILE A 94 -3.14 14.83 0.23
C ILE A 94 -2.16 14.53 1.36
N TYR A 95 -0.92 14.16 1.03
CA TYR A 95 0.11 13.83 2.01
C TYR A 95 0.49 15.05 2.84
N SER A 96 0.77 16.21 2.24
CA SER A 96 1.07 17.45 2.95
C SER A 96 -0.06 17.85 3.90
N HIS A 97 -1.31 17.75 3.46
CA HIS A 97 -2.47 18.03 4.30
C HIS A 97 -2.64 17.01 5.44
N LYS A 98 -2.36 15.72 5.21
CA LYS A 98 -2.34 14.70 6.28
C LYS A 98 -1.20 14.94 7.26
N LEU A 99 -0.01 15.25 6.75
CA LEU A 99 1.20 15.46 7.53
C LEU A 99 1.02 16.61 8.52
N ALA A 100 0.46 17.74 8.04
CA ALA A 100 0.13 18.89 8.89
C ALA A 100 -0.88 18.57 10.01
N LYS A 101 -1.75 17.56 9.84
CA LYS A 101 -2.68 17.13 10.90
C LYS A 101 -2.07 16.14 11.87
N THR A 102 -1.19 15.28 11.36
CA THR A 102 -0.53 14.24 12.17
C THR A 102 0.71 14.76 12.90
N SER A 103 1.30 15.86 12.46
CA SER A 103 2.46 16.50 13.09
C SER A 103 2.16 17.00 14.49
N ASP A 104 0.91 17.41 14.73
CA ASP A 104 0.53 18.05 15.99
C ASP A 104 0.45 17.07 17.17
N LYS A 105 0.36 15.76 16.89
CA LYS A 105 0.19 14.73 17.92
C LYS A 105 1.46 13.92 18.14
N SER A 106 1.90 13.83 19.38
CA SER A 106 2.96 12.91 19.78
C SER A 106 2.51 11.45 19.59
N HIS A 107 3.47 10.52 19.55
CA HIS A 107 3.14 9.09 19.57
C HIS A 107 2.36 8.72 20.83
N ARG A 108 2.71 9.31 21.97
CA ARG A 108 1.99 9.13 23.24
C ARG A 108 0.53 9.55 23.12
N ASP A 109 0.27 10.74 22.58
CA ASP A 109 -1.09 11.26 22.41
C ASP A 109 -1.90 10.38 21.45
N ARG A 110 -1.26 9.86 20.39
CA ARG A 110 -1.89 8.89 19.47
C ARG A 110 -2.27 7.59 20.17
N ILE A 111 -1.44 7.09 21.10
CA ILE A 111 -1.77 5.90 21.91
C ILE A 111 -2.92 6.22 22.87
N GLU A 112 -2.88 7.38 23.51
CA GLU A 112 -3.92 7.79 24.46
C GLU A 112 -5.28 7.95 23.77
N ASP A 113 -5.34 8.66 22.63
CA ASP A 113 -6.53 8.79 21.79
C ASP A 113 -7.09 7.41 21.38
N PHE A 114 -6.21 6.48 21.00
CA PHE A 114 -6.60 5.13 20.61
C PHE A 114 -7.17 4.34 21.80
N ASN A 115 -6.55 4.43 22.97
CA ASN A 115 -7.03 3.76 24.17
C ASN A 115 -8.37 4.35 24.64
N GLN A 116 -8.54 5.67 24.57
CA GLN A 116 -9.82 6.32 24.85
C GLN A 116 -10.90 5.87 23.85
N TYR A 117 -10.55 5.76 22.56
CA TYR A 117 -11.47 5.23 21.55
C TYR A 117 -11.92 3.81 21.86
N LEU A 118 -10.98 2.92 22.24
CA LEU A 118 -11.30 1.54 22.63
C LEU A 118 -12.18 1.49 23.89
N ALA A 119 -11.90 2.32 24.89
CA ALA A 119 -12.70 2.38 26.11
C ALA A 119 -14.14 2.84 25.84
N ASN A 120 -14.33 3.70 24.85
CA ASN A 120 -15.64 4.23 24.45
C ASN A 120 -16.36 3.35 23.41
N MET A 121 -15.69 2.35 22.81
CA MET A 121 -16.34 1.44 21.88
C MET A 121 -17.32 0.53 22.61
N SER A 122 -18.48 0.29 22.00
CA SER A 122 -19.45 -0.67 22.54
C SER A 122 -18.87 -2.08 22.52
N GLU A 123 -18.98 -2.79 23.64
CA GLU A 123 -18.71 -4.23 23.70
C GLU A 123 -19.66 -5.04 22.81
N HIS A 124 -20.91 -4.59 22.69
CA HIS A 124 -21.98 -5.26 21.97
C HIS A 124 -22.47 -4.41 20.80
N TYR A 125 -22.33 -4.95 19.59
CA TYR A 125 -22.74 -4.31 18.34
C TYR A 125 -24.13 -4.77 17.85
N ASP A 126 -24.86 -5.53 18.68
CA ASP A 126 -26.20 -6.01 18.37
C ASP A 126 -27.17 -5.62 19.48
N ILE A 127 -28.43 -5.46 19.13
CA ILE A 127 -29.47 -5.06 20.06
C ILE A 127 -29.82 -6.29 20.90
N PRO A 128 -29.84 -6.18 22.25
CA PRO A 128 -30.26 -7.29 23.08
C PRO A 128 -31.66 -7.75 22.69
N LYS A 129 -31.87 -9.07 22.65
CA LYS A 129 -33.15 -9.66 22.26
C LYS A 129 -34.22 -9.27 23.28
N VAL A 130 -35.14 -8.39 22.88
CA VAL A 130 -36.34 -8.06 23.64
C VAL A 130 -37.43 -9.08 23.36
N GLY A 131 -37.86 -9.81 24.40
CA GLY A 131 -39.01 -10.71 24.35
C GLY A 131 -40.27 -9.99 24.85
N PRO A 132 -41.45 -10.29 24.29
CA PRO A 132 -42.72 -9.83 24.86
C PRO A 132 -42.93 -10.57 26.18
N GLY A 133 -42.72 -9.86 27.29
CA GLY A 133 -43.31 -10.22 28.58
C GLY A 133 -44.79 -9.93 28.56
#